data_AF-A0A4Q5A1D6-F1
#
_entry.id   AF-A0A4Q5A1D6-F1
#
_cell.length_a   1.000
_cell.length_b   1.000
_cell.length_c   1.000
_cell.angle_alpha   90.00
_cell.angle_beta   90.00
_cell.angle_gamma   90.00
#
_symmetry.space_group_name_H-M   'P 1'
#
loop_
_entity.id
_entity.type
_entity.pdbx_description
1 polymer ?
#
loop_
_entity_poly.entity_id
_entity_poly.type
_entity_poly.pdbx_seq_one_letter_code
_entity_poly.pdbx_strand_id
1 'polypeptide(L)' 'MSISEERSSRYTFEPGQLTPVTDPEELKRIHEKTGVYSLPADEQAWIAEQWRLRFGTDPELSTFKLSDEYQRLKAQGKI' A
#
# COMPACT_ATOMS: atom_id res chain seq x y z
N MET A 1 15.54 20.59 1.37
CA MET A 1 16.80 19.84 1.18
C MET A 1 16.73 19.18 -0.18
N SER A 2 17.70 19.41 -1.06
CA SER A 2 17.74 18.79 -2.39
C SER A 2 18.50 17.47 -2.29
N ILE A 3 17.84 16.36 -2.62
CA ILE A 3 18.49 15.05 -2.74
C ILE A 3 19.19 15.03 -4.11
N SER A 4 20.45 14.59 -4.19
CA SER A 4 21.11 14.47 -5.49
C SER A 4 20.41 13.42 -6.35
N GLU A 5 20.37 13.60 -7.68
CA GLU A 5 19.78 12.63 -8.62
C GLU A 5 20.35 11.22 -8.41
N GLU A 6 21.66 11.11 -8.12
CA GLU A 6 22.34 9.84 -7.82
C GLU A 6 21.82 9.16 -6.54
N ARG A 7 21.36 9.94 -5.54
CA ARG A 7 20.72 9.39 -4.34
C ARG A 7 19.27 9.05 -4.61
N SER A 8 18.57 9.80 -5.46
CA SER A 8 17.19 9.51 -5.86
C SER A 8 17.10 8.18 -6.61
N SER A 9 18.00 7.93 -7.56
CA SER A 9 17.99 6.71 -8.38
C SER A 9 18.23 5.42 -7.60
N ARG A 10 18.84 5.49 -6.39
CA ARG A 10 19.02 4.31 -5.51
C ARG A 10 17.72 3.84 -4.84
N TYR A 11 16.74 4.73 -4.71
CA TYR A 11 15.47 4.43 -4.04
C TYR A 11 14.27 4.51 -4.98
N THR A 12 14.47 4.98 -6.21
CA THR A 12 13.47 4.94 -7.28
C THR A 12 13.72 3.69 -8.13
N PHE A 13 12.71 2.83 -8.22
CA PHE A 13 12.73 1.71 -9.16
C PHE A 13 12.27 2.21 -10.53
N GLU A 14 13.05 1.91 -11.56
CA GLU A 14 12.67 2.14 -12.95
C GLU A 14 11.60 1.11 -13.39
N PRO A 15 10.72 1.47 -14.33
CA PRO A 15 9.77 0.51 -14.91
C PRO A 15 10.50 -0.75 -15.42
N GLY A 16 10.05 -1.92 -14.96
CA GLY A 16 10.64 -3.22 -15.33
C GLY A 16 11.78 -3.72 -14.44
N GLN A 17 12.24 -2.92 -13.46
CA GLN A 17 13.23 -3.39 -12.47
C GLN A 17 12.63 -4.27 -11.36
N LEU A 18 11.30 -4.23 -11.20
CA LEU A 18 10.60 -5.01 -10.18
C LEU A 18 10.03 -6.27 -10.81
N THR A 19 10.42 -7.43 -10.28
CA THR A 19 9.72 -8.69 -10.53
C THR A 19 8.68 -8.90 -9.43
N PRO A 20 7.39 -8.92 -9.75
CA PRO A 20 6.36 -9.16 -8.75
C PRO A 20 6.50 -10.59 -8.21
N VAL A 21 6.53 -10.73 -6.89
CA VAL A 21 6.42 -12.04 -6.24
C VAL A 21 4.95 -12.43 -6.24
N THR A 22 4.58 -13.43 -7.05
CA THR A 22 3.20 -13.89 -7.21
C THR A 22 2.97 -15.30 -6.67
N ASP A 23 4.04 -16.04 -6.32
CA ASP A 23 3.95 -17.38 -5.73
C ASP A 23 3.37 -17.29 -4.30
N PRO A 24 2.21 -17.92 -4.03
CA PRO A 24 1.60 -17.92 -2.70
C PRO A 24 2.50 -18.47 -1.59
N GLU A 25 3.34 -19.47 -1.87
CA GLU A 25 4.23 -20.06 -0.86
C GLU A 25 5.44 -19.15 -0.57
N GLU A 26 5.94 -18.43 -1.57
CA GLU A 26 6.93 -17.38 -1.36
C GLU A 26 6.37 -16.22 -0.55
N LEU A 27 5.16 -15.74 -0.90
CA LEU A 27 4.47 -14.70 -0.14
C LEU A 27 4.25 -15.11 1.32
N LYS A 28 3.79 -16.34 1.55
CA LYS A 28 3.62 -16.89 2.91
C LYS A 28 4.94 -16.89 3.70
N ARG A 29 6.03 -17.36 3.10
CA ARG A 29 7.37 -17.34 3.74
C ARG A 29 7.83 -15.91 4.04
N ILE A 30 7.58 -14.95 3.15
CA ILE A 30 7.90 -13.54 3.39
C ILE A 30 7.08 -12.99 4.56
N HIS A 31 5.78 -13.29 4.61
CA HIS A 31 4.93 -12.85 5.72
C HIS A 31 5.38 -13.45 7.05
N GLU A 32 5.67 -14.75 7.10
CA GLU A 32 6.18 -15.43 8.30
C GLU A 32 7.53 -14.85 8.76
N LYS A 33 8.43 -14.54 7.82
CA LYS A 33 9.75 -13.98 8.12
C LYS A 33 9.69 -12.54 8.62
N THR A 34 8.82 -11.72 8.04
CA THR A 34 8.75 -10.28 8.32
C THR A 34 7.72 -9.91 9.38
N GLY A 35 6.75 -10.78 9.64
CA GLY A 35 5.57 -10.48 10.45
C GLY A 35 4.62 -9.45 9.79
N VAL A 36 4.90 -9.06 8.55
CA VAL A 36 4.10 -8.09 7.80
C VAL A 36 3.16 -8.87 6.89
N TYR A 37 1.87 -8.74 7.13
CA TYR A 37 0.83 -9.35 6.33
C TYR A 37 0.10 -8.28 5.53
N SER A 38 -0.17 -8.56 4.27
CA SER A 38 -1.05 -7.72 3.46
C SER A 38 -2.44 -7.62 4.08
N LEU A 39 -3.10 -6.48 3.87
CA LEU A 39 -4.50 -6.30 4.23
C LEU A 39 -5.39 -7.28 3.43
N PRO A 40 -6.60 -7.59 3.92
CA PRO A 40 -7.60 -8.30 3.15
C PRO A 40 -7.81 -7.67 1.77
N ALA A 41 -8.07 -8.50 0.75
CA ALA A 41 -8.08 -8.05 -0.64
C ALA A 41 -9.14 -6.96 -0.92
N ASP A 42 -10.30 -7.04 -0.27
CA ASP A 42 -11.39 -6.08 -0.37
C ASP A 42 -11.04 -4.74 0.29
N GLU A 43 -10.45 -4.77 1.48
CA GLU A 43 -9.93 -3.59 2.15
C GLU A 43 -8.81 -2.92 1.33
N GLN A 44 -7.86 -3.71 0.82
CA GLN A 44 -6.77 -3.19 0.01
C GLN A 44 -7.26 -2.54 -1.29
N ALA A 45 -8.25 -3.14 -1.96
CA ALA A 45 -8.86 -2.57 -3.15
C ALA A 45 -9.58 -1.24 -2.85
N TRP A 46 -10.31 -1.18 -1.73
CA TRP A 46 -11.00 0.05 -1.32
C TRP A 46 -10.01 1.17 -0.99
N ILE A 47 -8.93 0.85 -0.26
CA ILE A 47 -7.86 1.79 0.08
C ILE A 47 -7.19 2.33 -1.19
N ALA A 48 -6.87 1.47 -2.15
CA ALA A 48 -6.27 1.88 -3.42
C ALA A 48 -7.17 2.88 -4.18
N GLU A 49 -8.48 2.66 -4.19
CA GLU A 49 -9.43 3.58 -4.81
C GLU A 49 -9.51 4.92 -4.06
N GLN A 50 -9.52 4.90 -2.72
CA GLN A 50 -9.50 6.15 -1.95
C GLN A 50 -8.21 6.93 -2.14
N TRP A 51 -7.06 6.25 -2.26
CA TRP A 51 -5.80 6.88 -2.64
C TRP A 51 -5.92 7.61 -3.97
N ARG A 52 -6.43 6.92 -5.00
CA ARG A 52 -6.64 7.51 -6.33
C ARG A 52 -7.51 8.77 -6.30
N LEU A 53 -8.54 8.78 -5.45
CA LEU A 53 -9.48 9.90 -5.34
C LEU A 53 -8.94 11.09 -4.53
N ARG A 54 -8.15 10.84 -3.48
CA ARG A 54 -7.78 11.84 -2.47
C ARG A 54 -6.32 12.31 -2.54
N PHE A 55 -5.46 11.64 -3.29
CA PHE A 55 -4.00 11.90 -3.30
C PHE A 55 -3.61 13.37 -3.53
N GLY A 56 -4.35 14.08 -4.40
CA GLY A 56 -4.06 15.48 -4.72
C GLY A 56 -4.69 16.51 -3.78
N THR A 57 -5.59 16.09 -2.89
CA THR A 57 -6.44 17.02 -2.11
C THR A 57 -6.34 16.83 -0.60
N ASP A 58 -5.97 15.63 -0.15
CA ASP A 58 -5.79 15.33 1.28
C ASP A 58 -4.29 15.25 1.61
N PRO A 59 -3.70 16.30 2.23
CA PRO A 59 -2.29 16.31 2.59
C PRO A 59 -1.96 15.35 3.76
N GLU A 60 -2.96 14.86 4.49
CA GLU A 60 -2.77 13.91 5.59
C GLU A 60 -3.20 12.48 5.24
N LEU A 61 -3.34 12.19 3.95
CA LEU A 61 -3.74 10.89 3.44
C LEU A 61 -2.75 9.81 3.89
N SER A 62 -3.29 8.74 4.44
CA SER A 62 -2.50 7.65 5.02
C SER A 62 -3.25 6.34 4.87
N THR A 63 -2.53 5.29 4.48
CA THR A 63 -3.07 3.93 4.39
C THR A 63 -3.65 3.46 5.72
N PHE A 64 -3.05 3.84 6.86
CA PHE A 64 -3.58 3.48 8.18
C PHE A 64 -4.91 4.18 8.48
N LYS A 65 -5.00 5.49 8.21
CA LYS A 65 -6.25 6.24 8.39
C LYS A 65 -7.37 5.70 7.49
N LEU A 66 -7.03 5.32 6.25
CA LEU A 66 -7.98 4.72 5.32
C LEU A 66 -8.42 3.32 5.76
N SER A 67 -7.52 2.52 6.34
CA SER A 67 -7.86 1.22 6.94
C SER A 67 -8.84 1.40 8.12
N ASP A 68 -8.56 2.34 9.04
CA ASP A 68 -9.49 2.67 10.14
C ASP A 68 -10.86 3.14 9.61
N GLU A 69 -10.87 3.96 8.55
CA GLU A 69 -12.09 4.41 7.89
C GLU A 69 -12.87 3.24 7.28
N TYR A 70 -12.19 2.34 6.57
CA TYR A 70 -12.77 1.13 5.99
C TYR A 70 -13.42 0.26 7.06
N GLN A 71 -12.69 -0.08 8.13
CA GLN A 71 -13.20 -0.91 9.22
C GLN A 71 -14.43 -0.30 9.88
N ARG A 72 -14.42 1.03 10.10
CA ARG A 72 -15.56 1.76 10.65
C ARG A 72 -16.77 1.73 9.70
N LEU A 73 -16.58 1.92 8.40
CA LEU A 73 -17.66 1.87 7.41
C LEU A 73 -18.22 0.45 7.26
N LYS A 74 -17.36 -0.56 7.31
CA LYS A 74 -17.71 -1.98 7.26
C LYS A 74 -18.57 -2.37 8.47
N ALA A 75 -18.15 -1.97 9.67
CA ALA A 75 -18.91 -2.18 10.89
C ALA A 75 -20.30 -1.50 10.88
N GLN A 76 -20.46 -0.43 10.10
CA GLN A 76 -21.73 0.26 9.90
C GLN A 76 -22.57 -0.32 8.76
N GLY A 77 -22.09 -1.34 8.03
CA GLY A 77 -22.76 -1.94 6.89
C GLY A 77 -22.87 -1.00 5.67
N LYS A 78 -22.00 0.00 5.57
CA LYS A 78 -22.00 0.97 4.46
C LYS A 78 -21.21 0.50 3.25
N ILE A 79 -20.33 -0.48 3.44
CA ILE A 79 -19.49 -1.16 2.44
C ILE A 79 -19.35 -2.64 2.77
#